data_AF-A0A948BSF1-F1
#
_entry.id   AF-A0A948BSF1-F1
#
_cell.length_a   1.000
_cell.length_b   1.000
_cell.length_c   1.000
_cell.angle_alpha   90.00
_cell.angle_beta   90.00
_cell.angle_gamma   90.00
#
_symmetry.space_group_name_H-M   'P 1'
#
loop_
_entity.id
_entity.type
_entity.pdbx_description
1 polymer ?
#
loop_
_entity_poly.entity_id
_entity_poly.type
_entity_poly.pdbx_seq_one_letter_code
_entity_poly.pdbx_strand_id
1 'polypeptide(L)'
;MKKAVIAVTALSLVMGFSTASMAKSDIKGTVSNQSNVSKSANVAIGKGATARMGSVGVKGSNIQGTVSNKSNVDKSANVAIGQGATANMGSVSLDRANIKGTVSNQSNVSKSANVAIGKGATANMGSVTVKGGNVKGTISNRANVDKSANVAIGQGATANMGSVTMERGSVQGTVSNRSNVSKSANVAIGKGATANMGSVTMKNSNIKGTVSNKANVDKSANVAIGQGATANMGSVTLDRANVKGTVSNQSNVSKSANVAIGKGATANMGSVTIKNADIKGTISNKANVDKSANVAIGAGSEASMGSVTVE
;
A
#
# COMPACT_ATOMS: atom_id res chain seq x y z
N MET A 1 -9.62 -2.41 44.31
CA MET A 1 -9.87 -1.75 43.01
C MET A 1 -10.19 -2.83 41.97
N LYS A 2 -11.48 -3.02 41.64
CA LYS A 2 -11.94 -4.06 40.71
C LYS A 2 -11.66 -3.61 39.28
N LYS A 3 -10.92 -4.42 38.51
CA LYS A 3 -10.74 -4.24 37.07
C LYS A 3 -12.10 -4.45 36.40
N ALA A 4 -12.62 -3.41 35.74
CA ALA A 4 -13.77 -3.55 34.87
C ALA A 4 -13.37 -4.39 33.65
N VAL A 5 -13.72 -5.68 33.67
CA VAL A 5 -13.69 -6.53 32.49
C VAL A 5 -14.93 -6.20 31.68
N ILE A 6 -14.79 -5.34 30.68
CA ILE A 6 -15.84 -5.15 29.67
C ILE A 6 -15.76 -6.35 28.73
N ALA A 7 -16.51 -7.39 29.06
CA ALA A 7 -16.82 -8.47 28.12
C ALA A 7 -17.83 -7.92 27.11
N VAL A 8 -17.34 -7.34 26.00
CA VAL A 8 -18.20 -7.09 24.83
C VAL A 8 -18.43 -8.42 24.13
N THR A 9 -19.47 -9.13 24.52
CA THR A 9 -20.07 -10.21 23.75
C THR A 9 -20.55 -9.64 22.42
N ALA A 10 -19.86 -10.04 21.34
CA ALA A 10 -20.23 -9.88 19.92
C ALA A 10 -21.30 -8.81 19.62
N LEU A 11 -20.98 -7.54 19.86
CA LEU A 11 -21.79 -6.44 19.36
C LEU A 11 -21.36 -6.23 17.90
N SER A 12 -22.13 -6.79 16.96
CA SER A 12 -22.06 -6.39 15.55
C SER A 12 -22.57 -4.95 15.45
N LEU A 13 -21.74 -4.00 15.82
CA LEU A 13 -22.03 -2.59 15.68
C LEU A 13 -21.89 -2.23 14.20
N VAL A 14 -22.96 -2.44 13.44
CA VAL A 14 -23.12 -1.91 12.08
C VAL A 14 -23.39 -0.41 12.21
N MET A 15 -22.33 0.37 12.42
CA MET A 15 -22.44 1.83 12.31
C MET A 15 -22.42 2.19 10.83
N GLY A 16 -23.53 2.73 10.32
CA GLY A 16 -23.70 3.24 8.95
C GLY A 16 -22.87 4.50 8.62
N PHE A 17 -21.72 4.68 9.26
CA PHE A 17 -20.78 5.76 8.98
C PHE A 17 -19.55 5.17 8.27
N SER A 18 -19.19 5.75 7.13
CA SER A 18 -18.29 5.21 6.09
C SER A 18 -16.80 5.03 6.48
N THR A 19 -16.46 5.03 7.77
CA THR A 19 -15.09 4.90 8.29
C THR A 19 -15.03 4.23 9.66
N ALA A 20 -14.40 3.05 9.76
CA ALA A 20 -13.99 2.46 11.04
C ALA A 20 -12.54 2.85 11.36
N SER A 21 -12.32 3.66 12.40
CA SER A 21 -10.99 3.94 12.95
C SER A 21 -10.94 3.54 14.42
N MET A 22 -10.05 2.60 14.77
CA MET A 22 -9.89 2.13 16.14
C MET A 22 -8.49 2.43 16.66
N ALA A 23 -8.40 2.89 17.91
CA ALA A 23 -7.14 3.14 18.58
C ALA A 23 -7.10 2.44 19.94
N LYS A 24 -5.99 1.75 20.24
CA LYS A 24 -5.71 1.12 21.56
C LYS A 24 -6.84 0.21 22.07
N SER A 25 -7.20 -0.80 21.28
CA SER A 25 -8.29 -1.72 21.62
C SER A 25 -7.81 -3.18 21.63
N ASP A 26 -8.39 -4.01 22.49
CA ASP A 26 -8.26 -5.47 22.45
C ASP A 26 -9.54 -6.07 21.86
N ILE A 27 -9.45 -6.68 20.68
CA ILE A 27 -10.60 -7.19 19.93
C ILE A 27 -10.45 -8.70 19.75
N LYS A 28 -11.44 -9.47 20.18
CA LYS A 28 -11.59 -10.88 19.81
C LYS A 28 -12.75 -10.98 18.82
N GLY A 29 -12.45 -11.11 17.54
CA GLY A 29 -13.46 -11.10 16.47
C GLY A 29 -13.05 -10.29 15.25
N THR A 30 -14.04 -9.66 14.61
CA THR A 30 -13.87 -9.04 13.29
C THR A 30 -14.05 -7.53 13.33
N VAL A 31 -13.09 -6.79 12.77
CA VAL A 31 -13.23 -5.40 12.36
C VAL A 31 -13.53 -5.39 10.86
N SER A 32 -14.75 -5.02 10.47
CA SER A 32 -15.17 -5.04 9.07
C SER A 32 -15.67 -3.67 8.62
N ASN A 33 -15.29 -3.26 7.41
CA ASN A 33 -15.93 -2.18 6.68
C ASN A 33 -16.48 -2.72 5.35
N GLN A 34 -17.75 -2.44 5.07
CA GLN A 34 -18.36 -2.69 3.77
C GLN A 34 -18.93 -1.38 3.26
N SER A 35 -18.36 -0.86 2.17
CA SER A 35 -18.68 0.49 1.69
C SER A 35 -18.93 0.52 0.18
N ASN A 36 -19.90 1.34 -0.21
CA ASN A 36 -20.16 1.70 -1.59
C ASN A 36 -20.27 3.24 -1.66
N VAL A 37 -19.27 3.88 -2.24
CA VAL A 37 -19.17 5.34 -2.35
C VAL A 37 -19.21 5.71 -3.82
N SER A 38 -20.13 6.60 -4.21
CA SER A 38 -20.24 7.05 -5.61
C SER A 38 -20.44 8.56 -5.67
N LYS A 39 -19.84 9.21 -6.68
CA LYS A 39 -20.04 10.65 -6.97
C LYS A 39 -19.86 11.54 -5.74
N SER A 40 -18.89 11.22 -4.88
CA SER A 40 -18.73 11.87 -3.58
C SER A 40 -17.38 12.57 -3.46
N ALA A 41 -17.32 13.61 -2.63
CA ALA A 41 -16.08 14.25 -2.23
C ALA A 41 -15.91 14.12 -0.71
N ASN A 42 -14.72 13.71 -0.28
CA ASN A 42 -14.30 13.73 1.13
C ASN A 42 -13.01 14.53 1.23
N VAL A 43 -13.06 15.64 1.96
CA VAL A 43 -11.96 16.59 2.02
C VAL A 43 -11.63 16.89 3.47
N ALA A 44 -10.36 16.69 3.83
CA ALA A 44 -9.82 17.09 5.12
C ALA A 44 -8.73 18.16 4.89
N ILE A 45 -8.85 19.30 5.56
CA ILE A 45 -7.91 20.42 5.45
C ILE A 45 -7.43 20.81 6.85
N GLY A 46 -6.11 20.93 7.03
CA GLY A 46 -5.50 21.38 8.28
C GLY A 46 -4.33 20.51 8.76
N LYS A 47 -3.78 20.84 9.93
CA LYS A 47 -2.71 20.07 10.56
C LYS A 47 -3.23 18.69 10.98
N GLY A 48 -2.54 17.62 10.55
CA GLY A 48 -2.96 16.24 10.79
C GLY A 48 -4.13 15.77 9.92
N ALA A 49 -4.44 16.50 8.84
CA ALA A 49 -5.55 16.20 7.94
C ALA A 49 -5.54 14.72 7.50
N THR A 50 -6.62 14.02 7.81
CA THR A 50 -6.79 12.62 7.41
C THR A 50 -8.15 12.42 6.78
N ALA A 51 -8.17 12.17 5.47
CA ALA A 51 -9.37 11.83 4.73
C ALA A 51 -9.43 10.30 4.51
N ARG A 52 -10.50 9.66 5.01
CA ARG A 52 -10.74 8.22 4.81
C ARG A 52 -12.06 8.03 4.07
N MET A 53 -12.01 7.35 2.92
CA MET A 53 -13.18 7.00 2.13
C MET A 53 -13.18 5.49 1.89
N GLY A 54 -14.19 4.78 2.40
CA GLY A 54 -14.31 3.33 2.24
C GLY A 54 -13.07 2.56 2.73
N SER A 55 -12.54 2.97 3.88
CA SER A 55 -11.23 2.51 4.36
C SER A 55 -11.28 2.11 5.84
N VAL A 56 -10.35 1.24 6.24
CA VAL A 56 -10.16 0.81 7.63
C VAL A 56 -8.84 1.33 8.16
N GLY A 57 -8.85 1.91 9.37
CA GLY A 57 -7.66 2.32 10.09
C GLY A 57 -7.58 1.63 11.46
N VAL A 58 -6.46 0.97 11.76
CA VAL A 58 -6.19 0.36 13.07
C VAL A 58 -4.90 0.92 13.63
N LYS A 59 -4.95 1.46 14.86
CA LYS A 59 -3.78 2.09 15.51
C LYS A 59 -3.56 1.55 16.92
N GLY A 60 -2.42 0.90 17.17
CA GLY A 60 -2.03 0.50 18.53
C GLY A 60 -2.95 -0.54 19.17
N SER A 61 -3.67 -1.32 18.38
CA SER A 61 -4.67 -2.29 18.87
C SER A 61 -4.17 -3.73 18.73
N ASN A 62 -4.67 -4.63 19.58
CA ASN A 62 -4.49 -6.06 19.46
C ASN A 62 -5.78 -6.70 18.94
N ILE A 63 -5.71 -7.46 17.86
CA ILE A 63 -6.86 -8.11 17.23
C ILE A 63 -6.59 -9.60 17.11
N GLN A 64 -7.44 -10.41 17.74
CA GLN A 64 -7.48 -11.86 17.58
C GLN A 64 -8.68 -12.17 16.68
N GLY A 65 -8.43 -12.28 15.38
CA GLY A 65 -9.47 -12.44 14.37
C GLY A 65 -9.14 -11.67 13.09
N THR A 66 -10.14 -11.01 12.51
CA THR A 66 -10.07 -10.50 11.12
C THR A 66 -10.20 -8.98 11.05
N VAL A 67 -9.36 -8.33 10.25
CA VAL A 67 -9.56 -6.97 9.75
C VAL A 67 -9.93 -7.06 8.28
N SER A 68 -11.14 -6.66 7.92
CA SER A 68 -11.68 -6.77 6.56
C SER A 68 -12.15 -5.41 6.05
N ASN A 69 -11.74 -5.05 4.83
CA ASN A 69 -12.29 -3.92 4.10
C ASN A 69 -12.81 -4.41 2.75
N LYS A 70 -14.11 -4.24 2.50
CA LYS A 70 -14.75 -4.45 1.21
C LYS A 70 -15.28 -3.11 0.72
N SER A 71 -14.65 -2.52 -0.27
CA SER A 71 -14.95 -1.16 -0.70
C SER A 71 -15.15 -1.07 -2.22
N ASN A 72 -16.23 -0.39 -2.61
CA ASN A 72 -16.46 0.06 -3.97
C ASN A 72 -16.49 1.60 -3.98
N VAL A 73 -15.63 2.24 -4.76
CA VAL A 73 -15.54 3.70 -4.89
C VAL A 73 -15.59 4.07 -6.37
N ASP A 74 -16.60 4.81 -6.80
CA ASP A 74 -16.78 5.25 -8.19
C ASP A 74 -16.91 6.78 -8.28
N LYS A 75 -16.26 7.40 -9.25
CA LYS A 75 -16.40 8.84 -9.56
C LYS A 75 -16.25 9.75 -8.33
N SER A 76 -15.29 9.45 -7.46
CA SER A 76 -15.18 10.12 -6.17
C SER A 76 -13.81 10.75 -5.95
N ALA A 77 -13.75 11.74 -5.08
CA ALA A 77 -12.53 12.44 -4.70
C ALA A 77 -12.29 12.29 -3.19
N ASN A 78 -11.10 11.84 -2.81
CA ASN A 78 -10.67 11.81 -1.41
C ASN A 78 -9.37 12.60 -1.29
N VAL A 79 -9.43 13.71 -0.56
CA VAL A 79 -8.37 14.72 -0.57
C VAL A 79 -7.99 15.09 0.87
N ALA A 80 -6.70 15.05 1.15
CA ALA A 80 -6.15 15.55 2.41
C ALA A 80 -5.08 16.62 2.13
N ILE A 81 -5.22 17.78 2.78
CA ILE A 81 -4.33 18.95 2.60
C ILE A 81 -3.85 19.44 3.96
N GLY A 82 -2.53 19.53 4.15
CA GLY A 82 -1.92 20.11 5.34
C GLY A 82 -0.69 19.36 5.85
N GLN A 83 -0.13 19.78 6.99
CA GLN A 83 1.03 19.12 7.60
C GLN A 83 0.63 17.74 8.14
N GLY A 84 1.15 16.66 7.56
CA GLY A 84 0.79 15.29 7.92
C GLY A 84 -0.41 14.74 7.14
N ALA A 85 -0.66 15.25 5.92
CA ALA A 85 -1.77 14.84 5.09
C ALA A 85 -1.77 13.32 4.80
N THR A 86 -2.90 12.66 5.09
CA THR A 86 -3.11 11.25 4.76
C THR A 86 -4.47 11.05 4.09
N ALA A 87 -4.47 10.58 2.85
CA ALA A 87 -5.68 10.23 2.11
C ALA A 87 -5.75 8.72 1.89
N ASN A 88 -6.73 8.05 2.50
CA ASN A 88 -7.00 6.63 2.30
C ASN A 88 -8.32 6.43 1.56
N MET A 89 -8.28 5.83 0.38
CA MET A 89 -9.44 5.46 -0.41
C MET A 89 -9.44 3.95 -0.66
N GLY A 90 -10.49 3.24 -0.27
CA GLY A 90 -10.59 1.79 -0.48
C GLY A 90 -9.45 0.99 0.16
N SER A 91 -8.89 1.47 1.27
CA SER A 91 -7.58 0.99 1.78
C SER A 91 -7.65 0.51 3.23
N VAL A 92 -6.67 -0.29 3.62
CA VAL A 92 -6.42 -0.68 5.02
C VAL A 92 -5.10 -0.09 5.48
N SER A 93 -5.10 0.62 6.60
CA SER A 93 -3.89 1.16 7.24
C SER A 93 -3.76 0.62 8.66
N LEU A 94 -2.63 -0.02 8.94
CA LEU A 94 -2.27 -0.54 10.26
C LEU A 94 -1.07 0.25 10.79
N ASP A 95 -1.19 0.81 11.99
CA ASP A 95 -0.12 1.54 12.67
C ASP A 95 0.11 0.96 14.07
N ARG A 96 1.26 0.30 14.30
CA ARG A 96 1.60 -0.39 15.55
C ARG A 96 0.50 -1.36 16.01
N ALA A 97 -0.16 -2.05 15.09
CA ALA A 97 -1.22 -3.01 15.41
C ALA A 97 -0.67 -4.44 15.50
N ASN A 98 -1.16 -5.24 16.45
CA ASN A 98 -0.86 -6.66 16.54
C ASN A 98 -2.07 -7.48 16.14
N ILE A 99 -1.96 -8.29 15.09
CA ILE A 99 -3.07 -9.08 14.56
C ILE A 99 -2.68 -10.56 14.60
N LYS A 100 -3.49 -11.37 15.27
CA LYS A 100 -3.48 -12.83 15.18
C LYS A 100 -4.66 -13.24 14.32
N GLY A 101 -4.43 -13.43 13.02
CA GLY A 101 -5.47 -13.74 12.04
C GLY A 101 -5.25 -13.04 10.71
N THR A 102 -6.31 -12.53 10.09
CA THR A 102 -6.31 -12.11 8.69
C THR A 102 -6.54 -10.61 8.54
N VAL A 103 -5.76 -9.97 7.67
CA VAL A 103 -5.98 -8.63 7.15
C VAL A 103 -6.35 -8.76 5.67
N SER A 104 -7.56 -8.34 5.31
CA SER A 104 -8.11 -8.49 3.96
C SER A 104 -8.60 -7.14 3.45
N ASN A 105 -8.07 -6.69 2.32
CA ASN A 105 -8.59 -5.55 1.58
C ASN A 105 -9.10 -6.03 0.22
N GLN A 106 -10.38 -5.81 -0.05
CA GLN A 106 -11.03 -6.02 -1.34
C GLN A 106 -11.57 -4.70 -1.82
N SER A 107 -10.90 -4.07 -2.78
CA SER A 107 -11.21 -2.73 -3.22
C SER A 107 -11.42 -2.66 -4.73
N ASN A 108 -12.51 -2.02 -5.13
CA ASN A 108 -12.76 -1.59 -6.49
C ASN A 108 -12.81 -0.05 -6.48
N VAL A 109 -11.92 0.59 -7.22
CA VAL A 109 -11.87 2.05 -7.36
C VAL A 109 -11.92 2.39 -8.85
N SER A 110 -12.87 3.22 -9.27
CA SER A 110 -13.00 3.63 -10.67
C SER A 110 -13.22 5.13 -10.80
N LYS A 111 -12.63 5.75 -11.83
CA LYS A 111 -12.85 7.17 -12.19
C LYS A 111 -12.65 8.13 -11.02
N SER A 112 -11.71 7.81 -10.13
CA SER A 112 -11.59 8.49 -8.84
C SER A 112 -10.20 9.09 -8.66
N ALA A 113 -10.11 10.04 -7.73
CA ALA A 113 -8.85 10.70 -7.36
C ALA A 113 -8.57 10.53 -5.87
N ASN A 114 -7.37 10.08 -5.51
CA ASN A 114 -6.92 10.04 -4.12
C ASN A 114 -5.61 10.81 -3.99
N VAL A 115 -5.67 11.96 -3.33
CA VAL A 115 -4.61 12.96 -3.37
C VAL A 115 -4.21 13.35 -1.95
N ALA A 116 -2.92 13.40 -1.65
CA ALA A 116 -2.43 13.92 -0.36
C ALA A 116 -1.30 14.93 -0.59
N ILE A 117 -1.45 16.14 -0.06
CA ILE A 117 -0.52 17.25 -0.34
C ILE A 117 0.00 17.79 1.00
N GLY A 118 1.31 17.64 1.26
CA GLY A 118 1.98 18.36 2.34
C GLY A 118 2.56 17.56 3.53
N LYS A 119 3.83 17.86 3.80
CA LYS A 119 4.82 17.29 4.75
C LYS A 119 4.51 15.93 5.39
N GLY A 120 5.10 14.87 4.82
CA GLY A 120 4.86 13.46 5.13
C GLY A 120 3.73 12.83 4.31
N ALA A 121 3.29 13.50 3.24
CA ALA A 121 2.07 13.19 2.53
C ALA A 121 1.99 11.74 2.03
N THR A 122 0.88 11.07 2.38
CA THR A 122 0.62 9.67 2.02
C THR A 122 -0.75 9.57 1.35
N ALA A 123 -0.80 9.07 0.12
CA ALA A 123 -2.02 8.74 -0.60
C ALA A 123 -2.09 7.22 -0.83
N ASN A 124 -3.06 6.55 -0.20
CA ASN A 124 -3.32 5.12 -0.37
C ASN A 124 -4.64 4.91 -1.10
N MET A 125 -4.59 4.30 -2.29
CA MET A 125 -5.75 3.91 -3.09
C MET A 125 -5.74 2.39 -3.27
N GLY A 126 -6.78 1.70 -2.82
CA GLY A 126 -6.89 0.24 -2.97
C GLY A 126 -5.70 -0.53 -2.38
N SER A 127 -5.12 -0.03 -1.28
CA SER A 127 -3.82 -0.51 -0.78
C SER A 127 -3.89 -0.99 0.66
N VAL A 128 -2.91 -1.81 1.05
CA VAL A 128 -2.67 -2.17 2.46
C VAL A 128 -1.33 -1.58 2.89
N THR A 129 -1.35 -0.80 3.97
CA THR A 129 -0.13 -0.24 4.56
C THR A 129 0.02 -0.70 5.99
N VAL A 130 1.21 -1.17 6.35
CA VAL A 130 1.58 -1.57 7.72
C VAL A 130 2.79 -0.77 8.16
N LYS A 131 2.62 0.02 9.22
CA LYS A 131 3.67 0.82 9.86
C LYS A 131 3.85 0.33 11.29
N GLY A 132 4.85 -0.50 11.53
CA GLY A 132 5.05 -1.15 12.81
C GLY A 132 4.00 -2.21 13.14
N GLY A 133 4.26 -2.99 14.19
CA GLY A 133 3.36 -4.04 14.65
C GLY A 133 3.62 -5.40 14.01
N ASN A 134 2.79 -6.37 14.38
CA ASN A 134 3.00 -7.78 14.04
C ASN A 134 1.73 -8.43 13.51
N VAL A 135 1.82 -9.17 12.41
CA VAL A 135 0.72 -10.00 11.90
C VAL A 135 1.12 -11.48 11.94
N LYS A 136 0.49 -12.24 12.83
CA LYS A 136 0.55 -13.71 12.82
C LYS A 136 -0.64 -14.22 12.00
N GLY A 137 -0.42 -14.45 10.71
CA GLY A 137 -1.43 -14.87 9.76
C GLY A 137 -1.23 -14.22 8.40
N THR A 138 -2.31 -13.75 7.78
CA THR A 138 -2.30 -13.35 6.36
C THR A 138 -2.59 -11.87 6.20
N ILE A 139 -1.82 -11.20 5.35
CA ILE A 139 -2.14 -9.90 4.75
C ILE A 139 -2.48 -10.15 3.28
N SER A 140 -3.69 -9.81 2.87
CA SER A 140 -4.17 -9.97 1.50
C SER A 140 -4.76 -8.66 0.98
N ASN A 141 -4.20 -8.15 -0.10
CA ASN A 141 -4.75 -7.03 -0.86
C ASN A 141 -5.27 -7.52 -2.20
N ARG A 142 -6.54 -7.31 -2.49
CA ARG A 142 -7.17 -7.54 -3.79
C ARG A 142 -7.77 -6.24 -4.29
N ALA A 143 -7.09 -5.60 -5.24
CA ALA A 143 -7.45 -4.26 -5.70
C ALA A 143 -7.69 -4.23 -7.20
N ASN A 144 -8.78 -3.58 -7.61
CA ASN A 144 -9.04 -3.19 -9.00
C ASN A 144 -9.13 -1.67 -9.05
N VAL A 145 -8.24 -1.03 -9.81
CA VAL A 145 -8.18 0.43 -9.99
C VAL A 145 -8.27 0.75 -11.48
N ASP A 146 -9.29 1.48 -11.91
CA ASP A 146 -9.50 1.86 -13.31
C ASP A 146 -9.68 3.38 -13.46
N LYS A 147 -9.06 3.98 -14.47
CA LYS A 147 -9.25 5.40 -14.83
C LYS A 147 -9.08 6.35 -13.66
N SER A 148 -8.12 6.08 -12.78
CA SER A 148 -8.01 6.78 -11.50
C SER A 148 -6.64 7.44 -11.33
N ALA A 149 -6.57 8.43 -10.44
CA ALA A 149 -5.33 9.13 -10.10
C ALA A 149 -5.03 8.96 -8.60
N ASN A 150 -3.81 8.56 -8.24
CA ASN A 150 -3.36 8.55 -6.84
C ASN A 150 -2.07 9.37 -6.71
N VAL A 151 -2.16 10.55 -6.13
CA VAL A 151 -1.10 11.56 -6.22
C VAL A 151 -0.68 12.02 -4.83
N ALA A 152 0.60 11.98 -4.46
CA ALA A 152 1.10 12.51 -3.19
C ALA A 152 2.17 13.57 -3.43
N ILE A 153 2.01 14.80 -2.93
CA ILE A 153 2.88 15.93 -3.28
C ILE A 153 3.47 16.57 -2.01
N GLY A 154 4.79 16.39 -1.83
CA GLY A 154 5.73 17.04 -0.90
C GLY A 154 5.52 16.75 0.59
N GLN A 155 6.51 16.58 1.47
CA GLN A 155 7.93 16.24 1.44
C GLN A 155 8.02 14.86 2.11
N GLY A 156 8.71 13.87 1.52
CA GLY A 156 8.56 12.45 1.90
C GLY A 156 7.30 11.80 1.31
N ALA A 157 6.85 12.29 0.15
CA ALA A 157 5.60 11.89 -0.48
C ALA A 157 5.55 10.40 -0.80
N THR A 158 4.44 9.74 -0.46
CA THR A 158 4.21 8.32 -0.79
C THR A 158 2.85 8.16 -1.45
N ALA A 159 2.83 7.63 -2.67
CA ALA A 159 1.61 7.30 -3.40
C ALA A 159 1.54 5.79 -3.61
N ASN A 160 0.62 5.11 -2.94
CA ASN A 160 0.37 3.67 -3.05
C ASN A 160 -0.95 3.42 -3.78
N MET A 161 -0.88 2.80 -4.96
CA MET A 161 -2.04 2.40 -5.77
C MET A 161 -2.04 0.89 -5.93
N GLY A 162 -3.06 0.20 -5.43
CA GLY A 162 -3.18 -1.26 -5.56
C GLY A 162 -2.00 -2.03 -4.96
N SER A 163 -1.39 -1.53 -3.88
CA SER A 163 -0.10 -2.03 -3.40
C SER A 163 -0.15 -2.50 -1.95
N VAL A 164 0.84 -3.30 -1.56
CA VAL A 164 1.11 -3.62 -0.14
C VAL A 164 2.43 -3.00 0.26
N THR A 165 2.43 -2.16 1.29
CA THR A 165 3.65 -1.55 1.85
C THR A 165 3.79 -1.90 3.32
N MET A 166 4.98 -2.33 3.72
CA MET A 166 5.32 -2.63 5.10
C MET A 166 6.60 -1.91 5.53
N GLU A 167 6.54 -1.27 6.69
CA GLU A 167 7.69 -0.61 7.31
C GLU A 167 7.78 -0.98 8.80
N ARG A 168 8.96 -1.43 9.25
CA ARG A 168 9.22 -1.79 10.67
C ARG A 168 8.25 -2.83 11.25
N GLY A 169 7.71 -3.71 10.42
CA GLY A 169 6.72 -4.71 10.82
C GLY A 169 7.27 -6.14 10.83
N SER A 170 6.52 -7.06 11.43
CA SER A 170 6.76 -8.49 11.23
C SER A 170 5.52 -9.26 10.79
N VAL A 171 5.73 -10.27 9.95
CA VAL A 171 4.69 -11.20 9.52
C VAL A 171 5.16 -12.62 9.74
N GLN A 172 4.32 -13.42 10.40
CA GLN A 172 4.44 -14.87 10.43
C GLN A 172 3.26 -15.43 9.64
N GLY A 173 3.49 -15.75 8.37
CA GLY A 173 2.48 -16.18 7.42
C GLY A 173 2.67 -15.53 6.04
N THR A 174 1.59 -15.06 5.44
CA THR A 174 1.57 -14.66 4.02
C THR A 174 1.32 -13.17 3.86
N VAL A 175 2.09 -12.52 2.99
CA VAL A 175 1.79 -11.21 2.43
C VAL A 175 1.50 -11.40 0.94
N SER A 176 0.27 -11.10 0.52
CA SER A 176 -0.18 -11.27 -0.85
C SER A 176 -0.79 -9.98 -1.38
N ASN A 177 -0.34 -9.54 -2.56
CA ASN A 177 -0.94 -8.48 -3.33
C ASN A 177 -1.45 -9.04 -4.66
N ARG A 178 -2.74 -8.83 -4.95
CA ARG A 178 -3.36 -9.13 -6.23
C ARG A 178 -4.02 -7.87 -6.77
N SER A 179 -3.37 -7.20 -7.71
CA SER A 179 -3.80 -5.89 -8.19
C SER A 179 -4.03 -5.87 -9.69
N ASN A 180 -5.12 -5.26 -10.13
CA ASN A 180 -5.33 -4.85 -11.51
C ASN A 180 -5.42 -3.33 -11.56
N VAL A 181 -4.51 -2.67 -12.26
CA VAL A 181 -4.49 -1.21 -12.46
C VAL A 181 -4.57 -0.93 -13.95
N SER A 182 -5.54 -0.13 -14.39
CA SER A 182 -5.68 0.23 -15.80
C SER A 182 -5.96 1.71 -15.99
N LYS A 183 -5.40 2.32 -17.04
CA LYS A 183 -5.68 3.70 -17.46
C LYS A 183 -5.49 4.72 -16.32
N SER A 184 -4.52 4.48 -15.45
CA SER A 184 -4.41 5.19 -14.17
C SER A 184 -3.05 5.87 -14.01
N ALA A 185 -3.00 6.90 -13.17
CA ALA A 185 -1.78 7.64 -12.85
C ALA A 185 -1.49 7.57 -11.36
N ASN A 186 -0.31 7.11 -10.97
CA ASN A 186 0.18 7.15 -9.59
C ASN A 186 1.42 8.05 -9.55
N VAL A 187 1.35 9.17 -8.82
CA VAL A 187 2.39 10.21 -8.89
C VAL A 187 2.82 10.62 -7.49
N ALA A 188 4.11 10.59 -7.21
CA ALA A 188 4.70 11.09 -5.97
C ALA A 188 5.77 12.15 -6.28
N ILE A 189 5.68 13.33 -5.66
CA ILE A 189 6.64 14.41 -5.89
C ILE A 189 7.17 14.91 -4.55
N GLY A 190 8.49 15.02 -4.37
CA GLY A 190 9.15 15.52 -3.15
C GLY A 190 10.43 14.75 -2.79
N LYS A 191 11.21 15.25 -1.82
CA LYS A 191 12.39 14.54 -1.29
C LYS A 191 11.98 13.16 -0.77
N GLY A 192 12.64 12.10 -1.25
CA GLY A 192 12.34 10.71 -0.92
C GLY A 192 10.99 10.21 -1.48
N ALA A 193 10.48 10.82 -2.55
CA ALA A 193 9.20 10.45 -3.15
C ALA A 193 9.15 8.95 -3.48
N THR A 194 8.08 8.27 -3.08
CA THR A 194 7.85 6.85 -3.40
C THR A 194 6.50 6.68 -4.09
N ALA A 195 6.50 6.13 -5.29
CA ALA A 195 5.30 5.79 -6.02
C ALA A 195 5.23 4.25 -6.21
N ASN A 196 4.30 3.59 -5.54
CA ASN A 196 4.07 2.16 -5.64
C ASN A 196 2.76 1.88 -6.39
N MET A 197 2.83 1.25 -7.55
CA MET A 197 1.68 0.83 -8.35
C MET A 197 1.70 -0.69 -8.51
N GLY A 198 0.67 -1.38 -8.01
CA GLY A 198 0.57 -2.83 -8.10
C GLY A 198 1.79 -3.58 -7.54
N SER A 199 2.39 -3.06 -6.47
CA SER A 199 3.69 -3.55 -5.98
C SER A 199 3.62 -4.02 -4.53
N VAL A 200 4.62 -4.78 -4.12
CA VAL A 200 4.89 -5.10 -2.71
C VAL A 200 6.20 -4.47 -2.30
N THR A 201 6.19 -3.66 -1.24
CA THR A 201 7.40 -3.01 -0.74
C THR A 201 7.56 -3.27 0.75
N MET A 202 8.73 -3.74 1.16
CA MET A 202 9.03 -4.02 2.56
C MET A 202 10.33 -3.32 2.95
N LYS A 203 10.26 -2.52 4.02
CA LYS A 203 11.41 -1.80 4.58
C LYS A 203 11.59 -2.17 6.05
N ASN A 204 12.81 -2.54 6.46
CA ASN A 204 13.11 -2.86 7.87
C ASN A 204 12.15 -3.88 8.49
N SER A 205 11.79 -4.94 7.76
CA SER A 205 10.69 -5.84 8.14
C SER A 205 11.12 -7.29 8.15
N ASN A 206 10.49 -8.10 9.00
CA ASN A 206 10.81 -9.51 9.16
C ASN A 206 9.62 -10.39 8.76
N ILE A 207 9.83 -11.30 7.81
CA ILE A 207 8.78 -12.15 7.26
C ILE A 207 9.20 -13.59 7.39
N LYS A 208 8.39 -14.39 8.07
CA LYS A 208 8.49 -15.85 8.09
C LYS A 208 7.31 -16.41 7.32
N GLY A 209 7.53 -16.79 6.08
CA GLY A 209 6.52 -17.28 5.15
C GLY A 209 6.64 -16.66 3.77
N THR A 210 5.51 -16.33 3.15
CA THR A 210 5.45 -16.00 1.72
C THR A 210 5.23 -14.51 1.48
N VAL A 211 5.99 -13.94 0.56
CA VAL A 211 5.73 -12.64 -0.06
C VAL A 211 5.35 -12.89 -1.53
N SER A 212 4.13 -12.54 -1.91
CA SER A 212 3.63 -12.71 -3.27
C SER A 212 3.04 -11.43 -3.83
N ASN A 213 3.47 -11.06 -5.03
CA ASN A 213 2.85 -10.01 -5.82
C ASN A 213 2.32 -10.59 -7.13
N LYS A 214 1.03 -10.40 -7.40
CA LYS A 214 0.39 -10.71 -8.68
C LYS A 214 -0.27 -9.46 -9.24
N ALA A 215 0.38 -8.81 -10.19
CA ALA A 215 -0.02 -7.50 -10.66
C ALA A 215 -0.26 -7.46 -12.17
N ASN A 216 -1.36 -6.83 -12.58
CA ASN A 216 -1.60 -6.46 -13.97
C ASN A 216 -1.70 -4.94 -14.03
N VAL A 217 -0.82 -4.29 -14.80
CA VAL A 217 -0.78 -2.84 -14.99
C VAL A 217 -0.85 -2.54 -16.49
N ASP A 218 -1.92 -1.88 -16.95
CA ASP A 218 -2.12 -1.55 -18.37
C ASP A 218 -2.36 -0.05 -18.56
N LYS A 219 -1.76 0.55 -19.59
CA LYS A 219 -1.99 1.95 -19.99
C LYS A 219 -1.86 2.93 -18.83
N SER A 220 -0.87 2.74 -17.96
CA SER A 220 -0.77 3.48 -16.70
C SER A 220 0.59 4.13 -16.52
N ALA A 221 0.64 5.18 -15.72
CA ALA A 221 1.85 5.92 -15.41
C ALA A 221 2.13 5.88 -13.91
N ASN A 222 3.32 5.45 -13.51
CA ASN A 222 3.82 5.50 -12.14
C ASN A 222 5.05 6.41 -12.10
N VAL A 223 4.98 7.52 -11.37
CA VAL A 223 5.99 8.58 -11.45
C VAL A 223 6.41 9.00 -10.04
N ALA A 224 7.72 8.99 -9.77
CA ALA A 224 8.31 9.52 -8.55
C ALA A 224 9.37 10.59 -8.89
N ILE A 225 9.27 11.78 -8.30
CA ILE A 225 10.20 12.89 -8.60
C ILE A 225 10.75 13.48 -7.29
N GLY A 226 12.08 13.53 -7.17
CA GLY A 226 12.83 14.13 -6.07
C GLY A 226 14.11 13.36 -5.72
N GLN A 227 14.97 13.93 -4.87
CA GLN A 227 16.16 13.23 -4.37
C GLN A 227 15.77 11.91 -3.69
N GLY A 228 16.38 10.80 -4.11
CA GLY A 228 16.07 9.45 -3.63
C GLY A 228 14.69 8.96 -4.04
N ALA A 229 14.16 9.42 -5.18
CA ALA A 229 12.86 9.00 -5.68
C ALA A 229 12.83 7.50 -6.00
N THR A 230 11.75 6.82 -5.66
CA THR A 230 11.54 5.40 -5.96
C THR A 230 10.20 5.20 -6.66
N ALA A 231 10.22 4.63 -7.86
CA ALA A 231 9.01 4.24 -8.59
C ALA A 231 8.97 2.72 -8.76
N ASN A 232 7.99 2.06 -8.14
CA ASN A 232 7.80 0.61 -8.18
C ASN A 232 6.49 0.30 -8.92
N MET A 233 6.57 -0.37 -10.06
CA MET A 233 5.41 -0.78 -10.86
C MET A 233 5.40 -2.30 -11.07
N GLY A 234 4.40 -2.99 -10.54
CA GLY A 234 4.29 -4.45 -10.68
C GLY A 234 5.47 -5.20 -10.07
N SER A 235 6.11 -4.68 -9.03
CA SER A 235 7.40 -5.18 -8.52
C SER A 235 7.32 -5.64 -7.07
N VAL A 236 8.34 -6.37 -6.64
CA VAL A 236 8.62 -6.64 -5.22
C VAL A 236 9.92 -5.94 -4.85
N THR A 237 9.91 -5.15 -3.79
CA THR A 237 11.11 -4.46 -3.28
C THR A 237 11.30 -4.76 -1.81
N LEU A 238 12.48 -5.27 -1.45
CA LEU A 238 12.89 -5.62 -0.09
C LEU A 238 14.12 -4.78 0.27
N ASP A 239 13.99 -3.84 1.20
CA ASP A 239 15.10 -3.00 1.70
C ASP A 239 15.28 -3.25 3.21
N ARG A 240 16.44 -3.78 3.61
CA ARG A 240 16.69 -4.18 5.00
C ARG A 240 15.60 -5.10 5.56
N ALA A 241 15.10 -5.99 4.73
CA ALA A 241 14.07 -6.94 5.10
C ALA A 241 14.66 -8.35 5.18
N ASN A 242 14.23 -9.11 6.17
CA ASN A 242 14.61 -10.52 6.32
C ASN A 242 13.42 -11.39 5.96
N VAL A 243 13.56 -12.26 4.96
CA VAL A 243 12.50 -13.20 4.55
C VAL A 243 13.01 -14.62 4.72
N LYS A 244 12.33 -15.39 5.57
CA LYS A 244 12.49 -16.85 5.66
C LYS A 244 11.30 -17.50 4.98
N GLY A 245 11.48 -17.89 3.73
CA GLY A 245 10.42 -18.45 2.89
C GLY A 245 10.51 -17.94 1.45
N THR A 246 9.37 -17.76 0.79
CA THR A 246 9.31 -17.52 -0.65
C THR A 246 9.01 -16.07 -0.97
N VAL A 247 9.75 -15.51 -1.93
CA VAL A 247 9.46 -14.23 -2.57
C VAL A 247 9.08 -14.49 -4.02
N SER A 248 7.85 -14.16 -4.43
CA SER A 248 7.36 -14.37 -5.79
C SER A 248 6.73 -13.10 -6.36
N ASN A 249 7.17 -12.69 -7.54
CA ASN A 249 6.56 -11.65 -8.33
C ASN A 249 6.02 -12.24 -9.65
N GLN A 250 4.74 -12.01 -9.93
CA GLN A 250 4.08 -12.35 -11.18
C GLN A 250 3.41 -11.09 -11.73
N SER A 251 4.03 -10.44 -12.70
CA SER A 251 3.57 -9.14 -13.17
C SER A 251 3.37 -9.09 -14.67
N ASN A 252 2.25 -8.52 -15.13
CA ASN A 252 2.05 -8.12 -16.51
C ASN A 252 1.97 -6.60 -16.55
N VAL A 253 2.91 -5.94 -17.24
CA VAL A 253 2.95 -4.50 -17.42
C VAL A 253 2.88 -4.20 -18.92
N SER A 254 1.84 -3.51 -19.38
CA SER A 254 1.66 -3.19 -20.79
C SER A 254 1.37 -1.71 -21.02
N LYS A 255 1.95 -1.13 -22.07
CA LYS A 255 1.66 0.26 -22.51
C LYS A 255 1.82 1.28 -21.38
N SER A 256 2.80 1.07 -20.50
CA SER A 256 2.90 1.79 -19.24
C SER A 256 4.26 2.44 -19.05
N ALA A 257 4.31 3.47 -18.21
CA ALA A 257 5.55 4.19 -17.90
C ALA A 257 5.82 4.17 -16.40
N ASN A 258 7.00 3.72 -15.99
CA ASN A 258 7.50 3.81 -14.63
C ASN A 258 8.71 4.72 -14.62
N VAL A 259 8.62 5.85 -13.90
CA VAL A 259 9.59 6.93 -14.01
C VAL A 259 10.03 7.40 -12.63
N ALA A 260 11.33 7.40 -12.35
CA ALA A 260 11.93 7.97 -11.16
C ALA A 260 12.95 9.05 -11.55
N ILE A 261 12.87 10.25 -10.98
CA ILE A 261 13.75 11.38 -11.33
C ILE A 261 14.35 11.99 -10.07
N GLY A 262 15.69 12.09 -10.02
CA GLY A 262 16.47 12.72 -8.96
C GLY A 262 17.78 11.98 -8.65
N LYS A 263 18.69 12.59 -7.89
CA LYS A 263 19.90 11.91 -7.39
C LYS A 263 19.50 10.67 -6.58
N GLY A 264 20.07 9.51 -6.91
CA GLY A 264 19.73 8.23 -6.28
C GLY A 264 18.33 7.72 -6.65
N ALA A 265 17.80 8.06 -7.82
CA ALA A 265 16.49 7.62 -8.25
C ALA A 265 16.48 6.12 -8.61
N THR A 266 15.47 5.38 -8.17
CA THR A 266 15.29 3.95 -8.48
C THR A 266 13.95 3.70 -9.15
N ALA A 267 13.96 3.06 -10.31
CA ALA A 267 12.75 2.66 -11.02
C ALA A 267 12.71 1.12 -11.19
N ASN A 268 11.77 0.46 -10.52
CA ASN A 268 11.56 -0.99 -10.58
C ASN A 268 10.26 -1.30 -11.34
N MET A 269 10.35 -1.97 -12.48
CA MET A 269 9.19 -2.37 -13.29
C MET A 269 9.18 -3.88 -13.49
N GLY A 270 8.20 -4.58 -12.92
CA GLY A 270 8.10 -6.04 -13.05
C GLY A 270 9.32 -6.78 -12.49
N SER A 271 10.02 -6.20 -11.51
CA SER A 271 11.25 -6.77 -10.96
C SER A 271 11.07 -7.27 -9.52
N VAL A 272 12.04 -8.07 -9.07
CA VAL A 272 12.28 -8.32 -7.65
C VAL A 272 13.61 -7.66 -7.29
N THR A 273 13.58 -6.68 -6.39
CA THR A 273 14.78 -5.94 -5.96
C THR A 273 15.01 -6.15 -4.46
N ILE A 274 16.21 -6.62 -4.11
CA ILE A 274 16.63 -6.96 -2.75
C ILE A 274 17.84 -6.10 -2.42
N LYS A 275 17.73 -5.22 -1.41
CA LYS A 275 18.78 -4.30 -0.98
C LYS A 275 19.05 -4.48 0.51
N ASN A 276 20.29 -4.79 0.89
CA ASN A 276 20.73 -4.98 2.27
C ASN A 276 19.83 -5.97 3.05
N ALA A 277 19.37 -7.03 2.39
CA ALA A 277 18.30 -7.91 2.87
C ALA A 277 18.73 -9.38 2.83
N ASP A 278 18.31 -10.17 3.83
CA ASP A 278 18.61 -11.61 3.92
C ASP A 278 17.38 -12.44 3.53
N ILE A 279 17.51 -13.22 2.46
CA ILE A 279 16.45 -14.11 1.96
C ILE A 279 16.90 -15.56 2.11
N LYS A 280 16.27 -16.27 3.05
CA LYS A 280 16.45 -17.71 3.24
C LYS A 280 15.25 -18.43 2.64
N GLY A 281 15.34 -18.72 1.34
CA GLY A 281 14.34 -19.48 0.59
C GLY A 281 14.38 -19.14 -0.89
N THR A 282 13.25 -19.26 -1.57
CA THR A 282 13.17 -19.11 -3.03
C THR A 282 12.79 -17.70 -3.45
N ILE A 283 13.47 -17.18 -4.47
CA ILE A 283 13.07 -15.95 -5.16
C ILE A 283 12.64 -16.33 -6.58
N SER A 284 11.46 -15.87 -7.00
CA SER A 284 10.94 -16.10 -8.35
C SER A 284 10.35 -14.81 -8.92
N ASN A 285 10.80 -14.43 -10.11
CA ASN A 285 10.22 -13.33 -10.88
C ASN A 285 9.71 -13.85 -12.22
N LYS A 286 8.42 -13.69 -12.48
CA LYS A 286 7.79 -13.95 -13.77
C LYS A 286 7.11 -12.67 -14.23
N ALA A 287 7.80 -11.91 -15.08
CA ALA A 287 7.33 -10.63 -15.56
C ALA A 287 7.16 -10.63 -17.08
N ASN A 288 6.03 -10.12 -17.54
CA ASN A 288 5.79 -9.76 -18.92
C ASN A 288 5.70 -8.23 -19.01
N VAL A 289 6.61 -7.60 -19.75
CA VAL A 289 6.67 -6.15 -19.93
C VAL A 289 6.59 -5.84 -21.42
N ASP A 290 5.46 -5.30 -21.87
CA ASP A 290 5.19 -4.99 -23.29
C ASP A 290 4.98 -3.49 -23.50
N LYS A 291 5.61 -2.92 -24.53
CA LYS A 291 5.42 -1.52 -24.95
C LYS A 291 5.49 -0.52 -23.79
N SER A 292 6.43 -0.73 -22.88
CA SER A 292 6.51 0.01 -21.62
C SER A 292 7.89 0.60 -21.43
N ALA A 293 7.97 1.69 -20.66
CA ALA A 293 9.21 2.41 -20.38
C ALA A 293 9.50 2.41 -18.88
N ASN A 294 10.69 1.96 -18.48
CA ASN A 294 11.19 2.07 -17.13
C ASN A 294 12.39 3.02 -17.14
N VAL A 295 12.27 4.16 -16.47
CA VAL A 295 13.21 5.28 -16.60
C VAL A 295 13.63 5.74 -15.22
N ALA A 296 14.94 5.79 -14.96
CA ALA A 296 15.52 6.43 -13.79
C ALA A 296 16.51 7.52 -14.26
N ILE A 297 16.38 8.75 -13.76
CA ILE A 297 17.19 9.89 -14.19
C ILE A 297 17.86 10.55 -12.99
N GLY A 298 19.18 10.65 -13.01
CA GLY A 298 19.98 11.41 -12.03
C GLY A 298 21.28 10.71 -11.66
N ALA A 299 22.17 11.39 -10.94
CA ALA A 299 23.41 10.77 -10.48
C ALA A 299 23.10 9.58 -9.53
N GLY A 300 23.69 8.42 -9.80
CA GLY A 300 23.44 7.19 -9.04
C GLY A 300 22.03 6.61 -9.22
N SER A 301 21.41 6.83 -10.37
CA SER A 301 20.08 6.29 -10.66
C SER A 301 20.14 4.86 -11.19
N GLU A 302 19.14 4.05 -10.83
CA GLU A 302 19.04 2.64 -11.20
C GLU A 302 17.65 2.34 -11.78
N ALA A 303 17.60 1.58 -12.88
CA ALA A 303 16.37 1.12 -13.49
C ALA A 303 16.41 -0.40 -13.69
N SER A 304 15.54 -1.14 -13.00
CA SER A 304 15.40 -2.60 -13.11
C SER A 304 14.06 -2.95 -13.77
N MET A 305 14.11 -3.64 -14.91
CA MET A 305 12.92 -4.06 -15.66
C MET A 305 12.93 -5.58 -15.85
N GLY A 306 11.90 -6.28 -15.36
CA GLY A 306 11.76 -7.72 -15.54
C GLY A 306 12.84 -8.58 -14.84
N SER A 307 13.67 -8.01 -13.98
CA SER A 307 14.86 -8.65 -13.41
C SER A 307 14.69 -9.09 -11.95
N VAL A 308 15.65 -9.90 -11.48
CA VAL A 308 15.92 -10.09 -10.05
C VAL A 308 17.25 -9.39 -9.75
N THR A 309 17.25 -8.42 -8.83
CA THR A 309 18.43 -7.67 -8.41
C THR A 309 18.69 -7.91 -6.93
N VAL A 310 19.94 -8.23 -6.57
CA VAL A 310 20.38 -8.46 -5.19
C VAL A 310 21.62 -7.60 -4.94
N GLU A 311 21.52 -6.72 -3.94
CA GLU A 311 22.52 -5.71 -3.54
C GLU A 311 22.75 -5.70 -2.03
#